data_AF-A0A9N8H8W8-F1
#
_entry.id   AF-A0A9N8H8W8-F1
#
_cell.length_a   1.000
_cell.length_b   1.000
_cell.length_c   1.000
_cell.angle_alpha   90.00
_cell.angle_beta   90.00
_cell.angle_gamma   90.00
#
_symmetry.space_group_name_H-M   'P 1'
#
loop_
_entity.id
_entity.type
_entity.pdbx_description
1 polymer ?
#
loop_
_entity_poly.entity_id
_entity_poly.type
_entity_poly.pdbx_seq_one_letter_code
_entity_poly.pdbx_strand_id
1 'polypeptide(L)'
;MEAVMESTSLNGSHLIPLIVLGSITSTLSLLGSLGIVFIARKELAHSFMNRLLFSLSLADALASISLLLSPYMVPSYMNVPGASGNHASCTAIGFVFMTGLIATSCYNGFLGVFYYLTVVRNWRERDFTRHIEMVMHSVAVLIPISINIAAAATESINPTPFYSNICIYAPIPWGCEDNNEVECVRSSPLAAMSLIRTVIPFQGFFAILGFVCTILVWWSVRQTIRRSSSYHFTGAESNDSNARRLEQVRIQATLYCLVYWNTFIWPFIGLVLASLHNTRESLAMQTQPGPYALQVLTWIFLPLQGALNFFVYTRTKAQEWRKAAPQQSWIWIYRQVLSSTELPRKASTTRSFVLQSNNPTTTKNTTAAEQNLNNPPSKADDEILGYPSVDDCDEFACENHEAE
;
A
#
# COMPACT_ATOMS: atom_id res chain seq x y z
N MET A 1 37.73 15.99 17.86
CA MET A 1 36.51 15.15 17.82
C MET A 1 35.55 15.52 18.96
N GLU A 2 36.00 15.56 20.21
CA GLU A 2 35.17 15.99 21.37
C GLU A 2 34.54 17.38 21.20
N ALA A 3 35.30 18.40 20.80
CA ALA A 3 34.76 19.76 20.64
C ALA A 3 33.68 19.90 19.55
N VAL A 4 33.72 19.05 18.51
CA VAL A 4 32.67 19.02 17.48
C VAL A 4 31.45 18.26 18.01
N MET A 5 31.65 17.15 18.71
CA MET A 5 30.56 16.37 19.32
C MET A 5 29.80 17.18 20.37
N GLU A 6 30.48 17.95 21.22
CA GLU A 6 29.86 18.76 22.28
C GLU A 6 28.99 19.90 21.74
N SER A 7 29.33 20.44 20.56
CA SER A 7 28.53 21.48 19.89
C SER A 7 27.31 20.97 19.12
N THR A 8 27.16 19.65 18.97
CA THR A 8 26.14 19.03 18.09
C THR A 8 25.06 18.24 18.81
N SER A 9 25.08 18.18 20.14
CA SER A 9 23.92 17.65 20.87
C SER A 9 22.76 18.61 20.70
N LEU A 10 21.83 18.31 19.79
CA LEU A 10 20.51 18.94 19.80
C LEU A 10 19.99 18.92 21.24
N ASN A 11 19.43 20.04 21.69
CA ASN A 11 18.74 20.08 22.97
C ASN A 11 17.75 18.91 23.01
N GLY A 12 17.97 17.95 23.92
CA GLY A 12 17.18 16.73 24.02
C GLY A 12 15.66 17.00 24.13
N SER A 13 15.28 18.22 24.51
CA SER A 13 13.91 18.73 24.51
C SER A 13 13.19 18.64 23.16
N HIS A 14 13.89 18.75 22.02
CA HIS A 14 13.28 18.65 20.69
C HIS A 14 13.19 17.20 20.20
N LEU A 15 14.14 16.35 20.57
CA LEU A 15 14.23 14.99 20.05
C LEU A 15 13.24 14.03 20.74
N ILE A 16 12.95 14.25 22.03
CA ILE A 16 11.99 13.44 22.79
C ILE A 16 10.58 13.46 22.14
N PRO A 17 9.98 14.63 21.81
CA PRO A 17 8.70 14.68 21.11
C PRO A 17 8.70 13.91 19.78
N LEU A 18 9.76 14.03 18.98
CA LEU A 18 9.87 13.33 17.69
C LEU A 18 9.90 11.81 17.88
N ILE A 19 10.66 11.31 18.86
CA ILE A 19 10.72 9.89 19.20
C ILE A 19 9.35 9.38 19.65
N VAL A 20 8.65 10.11 20.53
CA VAL A 20 7.33 9.72 21.04
C VAL A 20 6.30 9.70 19.91
N LEU A 21 6.24 10.76 19.10
CA LEU A 21 5.33 10.84 17.95
C LEU A 21 5.59 9.72 16.94
N GLY A 22 6.86 9.50 16.60
CA GLY A 22 7.30 8.42 15.72
C GLY A 22 6.91 7.05 16.24
N SER A 23 7.05 6.82 17.55
CA SER A 23 6.72 5.54 18.19
C SER A 23 5.21 5.26 18.16
N ILE A 24 4.38 6.26 18.47
CA ILE A 24 2.90 6.14 18.44
C ILE A 24 2.43 5.81 17.03
N THR A 25 2.87 6.59 16.05
CA THR A 25 2.46 6.43 14.65
C THR A 25 3.01 5.14 14.01
N SER A 26 4.23 4.73 14.35
CA SER A 26 4.79 3.43 13.94
C SER A 26 4.01 2.25 14.55
N THR A 27 3.57 2.36 15.80
CA THR A 27 2.74 1.34 16.44
C THR A 27 1.38 1.20 15.75
N LEU A 28 0.71 2.33 15.47
CA LEU A 28 -0.56 2.33 14.72
C LEU A 28 -0.39 1.70 13.33
N SER A 29 0.69 2.05 12.65
CA SER A 29 0.98 1.50 11.32
C SER A 29 1.29 0.02 11.33
N LEU A 30 2.05 -0.44 12.32
CA LEU A 30 2.32 -1.86 12.51
C LEU A 30 1.02 -2.64 12.73
N LEU A 31 0.12 -2.14 13.59
CA LEU A 31 -1.18 -2.77 13.83
C LEU A 31 -2.06 -2.79 12.56
N GLY A 32 -2.11 -1.69 11.81
CA GLY A 32 -2.85 -1.63 10.54
C GLY A 32 -2.30 -2.61 9.50
N SER A 33 -0.98 -2.65 9.35
CA SER A 33 -0.27 -3.55 8.43
C SER A 33 -0.51 -5.02 8.79
N LEU A 34 -0.37 -5.38 10.08
CA LEU A 34 -0.66 -6.72 10.57
C LEU A 34 -2.13 -7.10 10.38
N GLY A 35 -3.05 -6.13 10.51
CA GLY A 35 -4.47 -6.30 10.21
C GLY A 35 -4.71 -6.67 8.75
N ILE A 36 -4.09 -5.97 7.79
CA ILE A 36 -4.17 -6.32 6.37
C ILE A 36 -3.56 -7.70 6.13
N VAL A 37 -2.36 -7.97 6.63
CA VAL A 37 -1.69 -9.27 6.49
C VAL A 37 -2.59 -10.40 7.00
N PHE A 38 -3.24 -10.21 8.15
CA PHE A 38 -4.15 -11.20 8.74
C PHE A 38 -5.41 -11.46 7.88
N ILE A 39 -5.98 -10.44 7.25
CA ILE A 39 -7.16 -10.58 6.38
C ILE A 39 -6.73 -11.15 5.02
N ALA A 40 -5.71 -10.56 4.39
CA ALA A 40 -5.26 -10.90 3.06
C ALA A 40 -4.70 -12.31 2.96
N ARG A 41 -4.07 -12.85 4.02
CA ARG A 41 -3.50 -14.22 4.03
C ARG A 41 -4.51 -15.31 3.65
N LYS A 42 -5.79 -15.12 4.01
CA LYS A 42 -6.86 -16.08 3.72
C LYS A 42 -7.25 -16.10 2.24
N GLU A 43 -6.95 -15.01 1.53
CA GLU A 43 -7.40 -14.75 0.16
C GLU A 43 -6.23 -14.68 -0.84
N LEU A 44 -5.01 -15.08 -0.42
CA LEU A 44 -3.79 -15.00 -1.24
C LEU A 44 -3.88 -15.85 -2.50
N ALA A 45 -4.50 -17.04 -2.40
CA ALA A 45 -4.64 -17.95 -3.53
C ALA A 45 -5.54 -17.39 -4.63
N HIS A 46 -6.55 -16.60 -4.25
CA HIS A 46 -7.65 -16.23 -5.13
C HIS A 46 -7.56 -14.83 -5.73
N SER A 47 -6.79 -13.92 -5.11
CA SER A 47 -6.72 -12.53 -5.59
C SER A 47 -5.30 -11.98 -5.68
N PHE A 48 -4.85 -11.66 -6.89
CA PHE A 48 -3.62 -10.94 -7.18
C PHE A 48 -3.54 -9.60 -6.44
N MET A 49 -4.67 -8.89 -6.31
CA MET A 49 -4.76 -7.66 -5.52
C MET A 49 -4.41 -7.92 -4.04
N ASN A 50 -4.92 -9.01 -3.46
CA ASN A 50 -4.62 -9.37 -2.07
C ASN A 50 -3.15 -9.77 -1.90
N ARG A 51 -2.52 -10.40 -2.91
CA ARG A 51 -1.07 -10.69 -2.89
C ARG A 51 -0.23 -9.41 -2.89
N LEU A 52 -0.54 -8.44 -3.75
CA LEU A 52 0.14 -7.13 -3.75
C LEU A 52 -0.04 -6.38 -2.42
N LEU A 53 -1.26 -6.34 -1.89
CA LEU A 53 -1.55 -5.66 -0.63
C LEU A 53 -0.94 -6.36 0.59
N PHE A 54 -0.85 -7.69 0.57
CA PHE A 54 -0.12 -8.47 1.56
C PHE A 54 1.36 -8.08 1.56
N SER A 55 2.01 -8.04 0.40
CA SER A 55 3.43 -7.68 0.31
C SER A 55 3.70 -6.22 0.65
N LEU A 56 2.84 -5.29 0.24
CA LEU A 56 2.89 -3.89 0.64
C LEU A 56 2.81 -3.74 2.16
N SER A 57 1.84 -4.40 2.79
CA SER A 57 1.65 -4.35 4.24
C SER A 57 2.78 -5.02 5.01
N LEU A 58 3.38 -6.08 4.46
CA LEU A 58 4.55 -6.70 5.05
C LEU A 58 5.76 -5.74 5.04
N ALA A 59 5.98 -5.02 3.92
CA ALA A 59 7.01 -4.00 3.83
C ALA A 59 6.78 -2.84 4.81
N ASP A 60 5.52 -2.36 4.92
CA ASP A 60 5.13 -1.32 5.89
C ASP A 60 5.32 -1.77 7.34
N ALA A 61 5.04 -3.04 7.67
CA ALA A 61 5.27 -3.62 8.99
C ALA A 61 6.77 -3.65 9.34
N LEU A 62 7.62 -4.08 8.40
CA LEU A 62 9.08 -4.10 8.59
C LEU A 62 9.65 -2.68 8.80
N ALA A 63 9.20 -1.71 7.99
CA ALA A 63 9.59 -0.31 8.15
C ALA A 63 9.13 0.26 9.50
N SER A 64 7.90 -0.06 9.92
CA SER A 64 7.33 0.42 11.20
C SER A 64 8.05 -0.17 12.41
N ILE A 65 8.37 -1.46 12.41
CA ILE A 65 9.19 -2.10 13.46
C ILE A 65 10.56 -1.42 13.51
N SER A 66 11.14 -1.14 12.35
CA SER A 66 12.47 -0.52 12.28
C SER A 66 12.47 0.89 12.85
N LEU A 67 11.46 1.71 12.52
CA LEU A 67 11.30 3.05 13.09
C LEU A 67 11.06 3.03 14.60
N LEU A 68 10.28 2.07 15.10
CA LEU A 68 10.03 1.91 16.54
C LEU A 68 11.31 1.58 17.32
N LEU A 69 12.19 0.76 16.75
CA LEU A 69 13.43 0.33 17.39
C LEU A 69 14.62 1.28 17.14
N SER A 70 14.57 2.11 16.10
CA SER A 70 15.68 2.95 15.66
C SER A 70 16.31 3.81 16.77
N PRO A 71 15.55 4.52 17.63
CA PRO A 71 16.14 5.35 18.69
C PRO A 71 17.06 4.59 19.64
N TYR A 72 16.78 3.30 19.88
CA TYR A 72 17.57 2.45 20.77
C TYR A 72 18.80 1.86 20.06
N MET A 73 18.72 1.65 18.75
CA MET A 73 19.75 0.98 17.94
C MET A 73 20.83 1.94 17.41
N VAL A 74 20.62 3.25 17.52
CA VAL A 74 21.63 4.28 17.23
C VAL A 74 22.81 4.17 18.21
N PRO A 75 24.07 4.45 17.78
CA PRO A 75 25.23 4.38 18.65
C PRO A 75 25.11 5.29 19.89
N SER A 76 25.47 4.78 21.06
CA SER A 76 25.35 5.50 22.34
C SER A 76 26.13 6.81 22.40
N TYR A 77 27.24 6.93 21.67
CA TYR A 77 28.05 8.15 21.64
C TYR A 77 27.35 9.34 20.95
N MET A 78 26.23 9.13 20.24
CA MET A 78 25.47 10.18 19.57
C MET A 78 24.64 11.05 20.53
N ASN A 79 24.59 10.70 21.83
CA ASN A 79 23.82 11.42 22.85
C ASN A 79 22.32 11.59 22.52
N VAL A 80 21.75 10.69 21.71
CA VAL A 80 20.32 10.63 21.41
C VAL A 80 19.57 10.01 22.62
N PRO A 81 18.45 10.58 23.10
CA PRO A 81 17.70 9.99 24.20
C PRO A 81 17.29 8.55 23.92
N GLY A 82 17.74 7.63 24.77
CA GLY A 82 17.46 6.19 24.64
C GLY A 82 18.47 5.39 23.79
N ALA A 83 19.45 6.04 23.17
CA ALA A 83 20.46 5.34 22.37
C ALA A 83 21.35 4.46 23.25
N SER A 84 21.37 3.16 22.95
CA SER A 84 22.19 2.15 23.62
C SER A 84 22.89 1.21 22.64
N GLY A 85 22.75 1.46 21.33
CA GLY A 85 23.28 0.63 20.27
C GLY A 85 24.73 0.95 19.89
N ASN A 86 25.13 0.42 18.75
CA ASN A 86 26.41 0.61 18.09
C ASN A 86 26.22 0.67 16.55
N HIS A 87 27.32 0.77 15.80
CA HIS A 87 27.22 0.82 14.33
C HIS A 87 26.60 -0.43 13.70
N ALA A 88 26.79 -1.61 14.29
CA ALA A 88 26.22 -2.85 13.76
C ALA A 88 24.70 -2.88 13.94
N SER A 89 24.19 -2.52 15.12
CA SER A 89 22.74 -2.43 15.35
C SER A 89 22.09 -1.35 14.48
N CYS A 90 22.77 -0.22 14.31
CA CYS A 90 22.34 0.87 13.43
C CYS A 90 22.29 0.44 11.95
N THR A 91 23.32 -0.28 11.49
CA THR A 91 23.37 -0.83 10.12
C THR A 91 22.24 -1.83 9.90
N ALA A 92 22.01 -2.74 10.85
CA ALA A 92 20.96 -3.75 10.76
C ALA A 92 19.56 -3.13 10.72
N ILE A 93 19.25 -2.19 11.61
CA ILE A 93 17.92 -1.57 11.64
C ILE A 93 17.68 -0.67 10.42
N GLY A 94 18.71 0.05 9.98
CA GLY A 94 18.64 0.88 8.79
C GLY A 94 18.49 0.05 7.51
N PHE A 95 19.12 -1.13 7.44
CA PHE A 95 18.93 -2.08 6.33
C PHE A 95 17.47 -2.51 6.20
N VAL A 96 16.84 -2.92 7.32
CA VAL A 96 15.44 -3.38 7.30
C VAL A 96 14.51 -2.22 6.97
N PHE A 97 14.73 -1.05 7.58
CA PHE A 97 13.96 0.16 7.32
C PHE A 97 13.99 0.56 5.84
N MET A 98 15.19 0.72 5.27
CA MET A 98 15.36 1.15 3.88
C MET A 98 14.88 0.10 2.88
N THR A 99 15.04 -1.19 3.18
CA THR A 99 14.48 -2.27 2.35
C THR A 99 12.95 -2.18 2.32
N GLY A 100 12.31 -2.04 3.49
CA GLY A 100 10.85 -1.85 3.59
C GLY A 100 10.38 -0.61 2.85
N LEU A 101 11.04 0.53 3.06
CA LEU A 101 10.67 1.81 2.44
C LEU A 101 10.72 1.78 0.91
N ILE A 102 11.78 1.19 0.33
CA ILE A 102 11.93 1.07 -1.12
C ILE A 102 10.94 0.04 -1.67
N ALA A 103 10.76 -1.11 -1.03
CA ALA A 103 9.78 -2.13 -1.43
C ALA A 103 8.34 -1.58 -1.42
N THR A 104 7.98 -0.81 -0.40
CA THR A 104 6.72 -0.09 -0.29
C THR A 104 6.48 0.85 -1.49
N SER A 105 7.52 1.56 -1.94
CA SER A 105 7.41 2.42 -3.13
C SER A 105 7.13 1.61 -4.40
N CYS A 106 7.83 0.49 -4.59
CA CYS A 106 7.59 -0.42 -5.70
C CYS A 106 6.15 -0.94 -5.71
N TYR A 107 5.66 -1.45 -4.57
CA TYR A 107 4.31 -2.01 -4.47
C TYR A 107 3.21 -0.97 -4.67
N ASN A 108 3.39 0.26 -4.20
CA ASN A 108 2.43 1.34 -4.49
C ASN A 108 2.37 1.67 -5.99
N GLY A 109 3.52 1.71 -6.67
CA GLY A 109 3.56 1.87 -8.13
C GLY A 109 2.87 0.72 -8.86
N PHE A 110 3.16 -0.53 -8.47
CA PHE A 110 2.52 -1.72 -9.05
C PHE A 110 1.03 -1.81 -8.76
N LEU A 111 0.57 -1.34 -7.59
CA LEU A 111 -0.85 -1.24 -7.27
C LEU A 111 -1.55 -0.24 -8.21
N GLY A 112 -0.91 0.89 -8.52
CA GLY A 112 -1.39 1.82 -9.55
C GLY A 112 -1.50 1.16 -10.93
N VAL A 113 -0.47 0.42 -11.35
CA VAL A 113 -0.48 -0.34 -12.61
C VAL A 113 -1.59 -1.38 -12.63
N PHE A 114 -1.79 -2.12 -11.53
CA PHE A 114 -2.87 -3.10 -11.39
C PHE A 114 -4.25 -2.46 -11.60
N TYR A 115 -4.52 -1.33 -10.94
CA TYR A 115 -5.79 -0.62 -11.13
C TYR A 115 -5.95 -0.08 -12.55
N TYR A 116 -4.89 0.43 -13.16
CA TYR A 116 -4.90 0.88 -14.55
C TYR A 116 -5.26 -0.27 -15.51
N LEU A 117 -4.58 -1.41 -15.41
CA LEU A 117 -4.82 -2.56 -16.27
C LEU A 117 -6.24 -3.11 -16.08
N THR A 118 -6.69 -3.25 -14.82
CA THR A 118 -8.02 -3.78 -14.52
C THR A 118 -9.13 -2.84 -15.00
N VAL A 119 -9.03 -1.54 -14.75
CA VAL A 119 -10.13 -0.58 -15.01
C VAL A 119 -10.10 -0.01 -16.42
N VAL A 120 -8.90 0.29 -16.95
CA VAL A 120 -8.76 0.96 -18.25
C VAL A 120 -8.58 -0.05 -19.37
N ARG A 121 -7.84 -1.13 -19.13
CA ARG A 121 -7.59 -2.18 -20.13
C ARG A 121 -8.51 -3.38 -20.01
N ASN A 122 -9.41 -3.40 -19.02
CA ASN A 122 -10.34 -4.49 -18.75
C ASN A 122 -9.63 -5.84 -18.61
N TRP A 123 -8.41 -5.84 -18.05
CA TRP A 123 -7.69 -7.07 -17.76
C TRP A 123 -8.41 -7.84 -16.66
N ARG A 124 -8.64 -9.12 -16.91
CA ARG A 124 -9.15 -10.06 -15.92
C ARG A 124 -7.98 -10.57 -15.08
N GLU A 125 -8.30 -11.09 -13.90
CA GLU A 125 -7.26 -11.63 -13.01
C GLU A 125 -6.45 -12.76 -13.66
N ARG A 126 -7.10 -13.60 -14.48
CA ARG A 126 -6.46 -14.65 -15.28
C ARG A 126 -5.43 -14.13 -16.30
N ASP A 127 -5.56 -12.87 -16.74
CA ASP A 127 -4.67 -12.26 -17.71
C ASP A 127 -3.36 -11.81 -17.05
N PHE A 128 -3.37 -11.64 -15.72
CA PHE A 128 -2.14 -11.53 -14.94
C PHE A 128 -1.46 -12.89 -14.92
N THR A 129 -0.71 -13.15 -15.98
CA THR A 129 0.08 -14.37 -16.08
C THR A 129 1.03 -14.46 -14.90
N ARG A 130 1.26 -15.69 -14.42
CA ARG A 130 2.22 -16.00 -13.35
C ARG A 130 3.57 -15.30 -13.56
N HIS A 131 3.98 -15.09 -14.81
CA HIS A 131 5.22 -14.39 -15.16
C HIS A 131 5.22 -12.90 -14.78
N ILE A 132 4.15 -12.15 -15.06
CA ILE A 132 4.08 -10.71 -14.74
C ILE A 132 4.13 -10.53 -13.23
N GLU A 133 3.37 -11.34 -12.50
CA GLU A 133 3.37 -11.35 -11.04
C GLU A 133 4.77 -11.65 -10.46
N MET A 134 5.42 -12.71 -10.95
CA MET A 134 6.79 -13.05 -10.51
C MET A 134 7.77 -11.92 -10.78
N VAL A 135 7.69 -11.25 -11.93
CA VAL A 135 8.55 -10.11 -12.25
C VAL A 135 8.30 -8.95 -11.29
N MET A 136 7.04 -8.58 -11.02
CA MET A 136 6.70 -7.49 -10.11
C MET A 136 7.25 -7.75 -8.69
N HIS A 137 7.01 -8.93 -8.13
CA HIS A 137 7.53 -9.28 -6.80
C HIS A 137 9.06 -9.38 -6.79
N SER A 138 9.68 -9.93 -7.85
CA SER A 138 11.14 -10.00 -7.96
C SER A 138 11.76 -8.61 -7.97
N VAL A 139 11.20 -7.66 -8.74
CA VAL A 139 11.65 -6.26 -8.76
C VAL A 139 11.47 -5.60 -7.40
N ALA A 140 10.31 -5.78 -6.76
CA ALA A 140 10.00 -5.17 -5.47
C ALA A 140 10.80 -5.74 -4.29
N VAL A 141 11.42 -6.91 -4.43
CA VAL A 141 12.19 -7.56 -3.35
C VAL A 141 13.68 -7.54 -3.62
N LEU A 142 14.12 -7.99 -4.81
CA LEU A 142 15.53 -8.16 -5.13
C LEU A 142 16.26 -6.82 -5.25
N ILE A 143 15.63 -5.79 -5.84
CA ILE A 143 16.28 -4.47 -6.00
C ILE A 143 16.50 -3.80 -4.63
N PRO A 144 15.49 -3.65 -3.74
CA PRO A 144 15.71 -3.07 -2.41
C PRO A 144 16.77 -3.80 -1.60
N ILE A 145 16.75 -5.13 -1.61
CA ILE A 145 17.74 -5.95 -0.88
C ILE A 145 19.13 -5.71 -1.46
N SER A 146 19.30 -5.74 -2.79
CA SER A 146 20.61 -5.55 -3.44
C SER A 146 21.22 -4.17 -3.14
N ILE A 147 20.40 -3.11 -3.21
CA ILE A 147 20.84 -1.74 -2.87
C ILE A 147 21.30 -1.67 -1.41
N ASN A 148 20.55 -2.28 -0.49
CA ASN A 148 20.89 -2.21 0.94
C ASN A 148 22.03 -3.16 1.34
N ILE A 149 22.25 -4.26 0.61
CA ILE A 149 23.48 -5.07 0.75
C ILE A 149 24.68 -4.22 0.37
N ALA A 150 24.62 -3.50 -0.77
CA ALA A 150 25.70 -2.60 -1.18
C ALA A 150 25.92 -1.51 -0.13
N ALA A 151 24.84 -0.89 0.38
CA ALA A 151 24.93 0.14 1.41
C ALA A 151 25.53 -0.38 2.73
N ALA A 152 25.21 -1.60 3.14
CA ALA A 152 25.81 -2.23 4.31
C ALA A 152 27.29 -2.56 4.08
N ALA A 153 27.64 -3.08 2.90
CA ALA A 153 29.02 -3.43 2.52
C ALA A 153 29.93 -2.20 2.40
N THR A 154 29.41 -1.05 1.96
CA THR A 154 30.12 0.23 1.93
C THR A 154 30.02 1.01 3.25
N GLU A 155 29.43 0.40 4.28
CA GLU A 155 29.19 0.99 5.59
C GLU A 155 28.43 2.33 5.55
N SER A 156 27.60 2.54 4.52
CA SER A 156 26.89 3.80 4.27
C SER A 156 25.65 3.98 5.12
N ILE A 157 25.18 2.95 5.84
CA ILE A 157 24.01 3.03 6.73
C ILE A 157 24.46 3.55 8.10
N ASN A 158 24.18 4.83 8.37
CA ASN A 158 24.64 5.57 9.55
C ASN A 158 23.57 6.54 10.08
N PRO A 159 23.70 7.03 11.32
CA PRO A 159 22.89 8.14 11.82
C PRO A 159 23.04 9.38 10.94
N THR A 160 21.93 10.04 10.63
CA THR A 160 21.95 11.27 9.82
C THR A 160 21.88 12.51 10.67
N PRO A 161 22.45 13.64 10.21
CA PRO A 161 22.30 14.89 10.93
C PRO A 161 20.81 15.23 11.07
N PHE A 162 20.06 15.27 9.97
CA PHE A 162 18.68 15.78 9.95
C PHE A 162 17.67 14.88 10.70
N TYR A 163 17.93 13.59 10.76
CA TYR A 163 17.13 12.61 11.50
C TYR A 163 18.06 11.78 12.40
N SER A 164 18.52 12.39 13.50
CA SER A 164 19.55 11.83 14.37
C SER A 164 19.18 10.49 15.05
N ASN A 165 17.89 10.17 15.12
CA ASN A 165 17.35 8.95 15.72
C ASN A 165 17.01 7.84 14.70
N ILE A 166 17.42 7.96 13.43
CA ILE A 166 17.33 6.88 12.42
C ILE A 166 18.66 6.66 11.72
N CYS A 167 18.84 5.43 11.24
CA CYS A 167 19.99 5.02 10.46
C CYS A 167 19.61 4.91 8.98
N ILE A 168 20.14 5.79 8.14
CA ILE A 168 19.93 5.77 6.67
C ILE A 168 21.27 6.07 5.97
N TYR A 169 21.27 6.37 4.67
CA TYR A 169 22.51 6.62 3.95
C TYR A 169 23.17 7.94 4.38
N ALA A 170 24.34 7.87 5.00
CA ALA A 170 25.16 9.04 5.34
C ALA A 170 26.63 8.67 5.62
N PRO A 171 27.58 9.58 5.36
CA PRO A 171 28.95 9.45 5.86
C PRO A 171 29.07 9.87 7.34
N ILE A 172 30.08 9.33 8.04
CA ILE A 172 30.45 9.74 9.40
C ILE A 172 31.96 9.98 9.51
N PRO A 173 32.42 11.00 10.26
CA PRO A 173 31.63 11.99 11.01
C PRO A 173 30.90 12.98 10.11
N TRP A 174 29.83 13.62 10.61
CA TRP A 174 29.04 14.56 9.82
C TRP A 174 29.89 15.74 9.33
N GLY A 175 29.80 16.06 8.03
CA GLY A 175 30.52 17.15 7.41
C GLY A 175 31.98 16.82 7.03
N CYS A 176 32.38 15.54 7.09
CA CYS A 176 33.67 15.08 6.56
C CYS A 176 33.72 15.21 5.03
N GLU A 177 32.57 15.20 4.36
CA GLU A 177 32.40 15.45 2.94
C GLU A 177 32.68 16.91 2.53
N ASP A 178 32.49 17.85 3.45
CA ASP A 178 32.68 19.29 3.22
C ASP A 178 34.09 19.76 3.62
N ASN A 179 34.82 18.96 4.40
CA ASN A 179 36.14 19.33 4.92
C ASN A 179 37.18 18.22 4.70
N ASN A 180 38.10 18.44 3.76
CA ASN A 180 39.22 17.53 3.47
C ASN A 180 40.16 17.27 4.65
N GLU A 181 40.14 18.10 5.70
CA GLU A 181 40.93 17.89 6.92
C GLU A 181 40.34 16.82 7.84
N VAL A 182 39.05 16.50 7.69
CA VAL A 182 38.36 15.51 8.52
C VAL A 182 38.17 14.23 7.71
N GLU A 183 38.93 13.20 8.03
CA GLU A 183 38.79 11.90 7.37
C GLU A 183 37.43 11.25 7.72
N CYS A 184 36.71 10.80 6.70
CA CYS A 184 35.49 10.03 6.89
C CYS A 184 35.84 8.61 7.38
N VAL A 185 35.53 8.34 8.64
CA VAL A 185 35.83 7.05 9.30
C VAL A 185 34.93 5.94 8.76
N ARG A 186 33.67 6.25 8.42
CA ARG A 186 32.68 5.26 8.00
C ARG A 186 31.93 5.74 6.77
N SER A 187 31.99 4.92 5.71
CA SER A 187 31.56 5.23 4.34
C SER A 187 32.33 6.36 3.67
N SER A 188 32.74 6.14 2.43
CA SER A 188 33.17 7.26 1.58
C SER A 188 31.97 8.17 1.26
N PRO A 189 32.16 9.50 1.19
CA PRO A 189 31.11 10.42 0.75
C PRO A 189 30.54 10.06 -0.62
N LEU A 190 31.41 9.59 -1.53
CA LEU A 190 31.03 9.17 -2.87
C LEU A 190 30.05 7.99 -2.84
N ALA A 191 30.30 6.97 -2.01
CA ALA A 191 29.41 5.81 -1.89
C ALA A 191 28.03 6.21 -1.34
N ALA A 192 28.00 6.95 -0.22
CA ALA A 192 26.74 7.41 0.38
C ALA A 192 25.93 8.28 -0.60
N MET A 193 26.58 9.24 -1.27
CA MET A 193 25.92 10.09 -2.25
C MET A 193 25.46 9.33 -3.49
N SER A 194 26.21 8.32 -3.94
CA SER A 194 25.80 7.46 -5.05
C SER A 194 24.53 6.68 -4.71
N LEU A 195 24.43 6.14 -3.49
CA LEU A 195 23.24 5.42 -3.01
C LEU A 195 22.02 6.35 -2.94
N ILE A 196 22.18 7.54 -2.36
CA ILE A 196 21.11 8.55 -2.30
C ILE A 196 20.64 8.93 -3.71
N ARG A 197 21.58 9.22 -4.63
CA ARG A 197 21.29 9.55 -6.04
C ARG A 197 20.67 8.40 -6.81
N THR A 198 20.80 7.16 -6.34
CA THR A 198 20.16 5.98 -6.94
C THR A 198 18.76 5.77 -6.39
N VAL A 199 18.61 5.85 -5.06
CA VAL A 199 17.35 5.53 -4.39
C VAL A 199 16.28 6.61 -4.59
N ILE A 200 16.63 7.90 -4.56
CA ILE A 200 15.65 8.98 -4.73
C ILE A 200 14.97 8.90 -6.11
N PRO A 201 15.69 8.85 -7.25
CA PRO A 201 15.03 8.76 -8.56
C PRO A 201 14.27 7.45 -8.74
N PHE A 202 14.75 6.35 -8.17
CA PHE A 202 14.07 5.07 -8.20
C PHE A 202 12.71 5.14 -7.49
N GLN A 203 12.65 5.68 -6.27
CA GLN A 203 11.39 5.91 -5.56
C GLN A 203 10.49 6.90 -6.31
N GLY A 204 11.07 8.00 -6.80
CA GLY A 204 10.37 9.00 -7.61
C GLY A 204 9.72 8.41 -8.86
N PHE A 205 10.40 7.48 -9.54
CA PHE A 205 9.86 6.76 -10.69
C PHE A 205 8.59 5.98 -10.34
N PHE A 206 8.61 5.17 -9.27
CA PHE A 206 7.42 4.42 -8.85
C PHE A 206 6.28 5.32 -8.34
N ALA A 207 6.62 6.43 -7.67
CA ALA A 207 5.65 7.44 -7.24
C ALA A 207 4.94 8.08 -8.44
N ILE A 208 5.70 8.51 -9.45
CA ILE A 208 5.18 9.09 -10.70
C ILE A 208 4.36 8.05 -11.46
N LEU A 209 4.84 6.81 -11.57
CA LEU A 209 4.13 5.71 -12.22
C LEU A 209 2.75 5.47 -11.59
N GLY A 210 2.71 5.31 -10.25
CA GLY A 210 1.45 5.13 -9.51
C GLY A 210 0.50 6.31 -9.69
N PHE A 211 1.03 7.54 -9.66
CA PHE A 211 0.24 8.76 -9.84
C PHE A 211 -0.36 8.87 -11.25
N VAL A 212 0.44 8.66 -12.30
CA VAL A 212 0.00 8.67 -13.70
C VAL A 212 -1.07 7.60 -13.92
N CYS A 213 -0.86 6.37 -13.45
CA CYS A 213 -1.85 5.31 -13.54
C CYS A 213 -3.17 5.69 -12.84
N THR A 214 -3.10 6.30 -11.66
CA THR A 214 -4.28 6.75 -10.90
C THR A 214 -5.04 7.85 -11.64
N ILE A 215 -4.35 8.82 -12.26
CA ILE A 215 -4.99 9.84 -13.11
C ILE A 215 -5.71 9.21 -14.29
N LEU A 216 -5.08 8.25 -14.97
CA LEU A 216 -5.66 7.56 -16.12
C LEU A 216 -6.91 6.74 -15.70
N VAL A 217 -6.87 6.06 -14.56
CA VAL A 217 -8.03 5.37 -13.97
C VAL A 217 -9.16 6.36 -13.69
N TRP A 218 -8.85 7.48 -13.03
CA TRP A 218 -9.84 8.50 -12.69
C TRP A 218 -10.50 9.08 -13.94
N TRP A 219 -9.70 9.41 -14.97
CA TRP A 219 -10.18 9.97 -16.22
C TRP A 219 -11.04 8.97 -16.99
N SER A 220 -10.56 7.71 -17.11
CA SER A 220 -11.29 6.62 -17.77
C SER A 220 -12.66 6.38 -17.14
N VAL A 221 -12.71 6.21 -15.81
CA VAL A 221 -13.98 5.98 -15.09
C VAL A 221 -14.94 7.14 -15.27
N ARG A 222 -14.44 8.39 -15.20
CA ARG A 222 -15.27 9.58 -15.43
C ARG A 222 -15.84 9.63 -16.84
N GLN A 223 -15.05 9.24 -17.84
CA GLN A 223 -15.49 9.19 -19.23
C GLN A 223 -16.52 8.06 -19.45
N THR A 224 -16.30 6.88 -18.85
CA THR A 224 -17.22 5.75 -18.93
C THR A 224 -18.58 6.09 -18.31
N ILE A 225 -18.61 6.69 -17.12
CA ILE A 225 -19.86 7.09 -16.45
C ILE A 225 -20.64 8.13 -17.29
N ARG A 226 -19.94 9.10 -17.90
CA ARG A 226 -20.58 10.10 -18.77
C ARG A 226 -21.17 9.50 -20.04
N ARG A 227 -20.50 8.49 -20.61
CA ARG A 227 -21.01 7.77 -21.78
C ARG A 227 -22.21 6.91 -21.39
N SER A 228 -22.15 6.19 -20.28
CA SER A 228 -23.25 5.32 -19.83
C SER A 228 -24.51 6.08 -19.44
N SER A 229 -24.39 7.29 -18.88
CA SER A 229 -25.56 8.12 -18.54
C SER A 229 -26.37 8.56 -19.75
N SER A 230 -25.80 8.54 -20.95
CA SER A 230 -26.48 8.94 -22.19
C SER A 230 -27.35 7.83 -22.77
N TYR A 231 -27.17 6.57 -22.36
CA TYR A 231 -27.87 5.39 -22.91
C TYR A 231 -28.86 4.77 -21.90
N HIS A 232 -29.68 5.59 -21.25
CA HIS A 232 -30.79 5.12 -20.40
C HIS A 232 -31.93 4.51 -21.26
N PHE A 233 -31.69 3.35 -21.86
CA PHE A 233 -32.74 2.47 -22.37
C PHE A 233 -33.05 1.38 -21.34
N THR A 234 -34.19 0.71 -21.49
CA THR A 234 -34.98 -0.11 -20.55
C THR A 234 -34.29 -1.28 -19.80
N GLY A 235 -32.95 -1.39 -19.81
CA GLY A 235 -32.14 -2.35 -19.02
C GLY A 235 -31.35 -1.70 -17.87
N ALA A 236 -31.91 -0.71 -17.18
CA ALA A 236 -31.18 0.20 -16.30
C ALA A 236 -30.54 -0.44 -15.03
N GLU A 237 -31.04 -1.57 -14.54
CA GLU A 237 -30.59 -2.13 -13.25
C GLU A 237 -29.17 -2.74 -13.30
N SER A 238 -28.80 -3.45 -14.37
CA SER A 238 -27.47 -4.07 -14.47
C SER A 238 -26.35 -3.06 -14.71
N ASN A 239 -26.67 -1.94 -15.35
CA ASN A 239 -25.70 -0.86 -15.58
C ASN A 239 -25.38 -0.08 -14.30
N ASP A 240 -26.34 0.07 -13.38
CA ASP A 240 -26.12 0.80 -12.12
C ASP A 240 -25.17 0.03 -11.18
N SER A 241 -25.26 -1.30 -11.11
CA SER A 241 -24.35 -2.11 -10.30
C SER A 241 -22.89 -2.02 -10.79
N ASN A 242 -22.68 -2.12 -12.10
CA ASN A 242 -21.36 -1.97 -12.72
C ASN A 242 -20.78 -0.56 -12.53
N ALA A 243 -21.60 0.49 -12.68
CA ALA A 243 -21.16 1.87 -12.46
C ALA A 243 -20.71 2.10 -11.02
N ARG A 244 -21.47 1.60 -10.03
CA ARG A 244 -21.11 1.67 -8.60
C ARG A 244 -19.81 0.93 -8.30
N ARG A 245 -19.60 -0.22 -8.94
CA ARG A 245 -18.38 -1.00 -8.77
C ARG A 245 -17.15 -0.28 -9.33
N LEU A 246 -17.23 0.26 -10.55
CA LEU A 246 -16.16 1.05 -11.14
C LEU A 246 -15.82 2.29 -10.29
N GLU A 247 -16.85 2.92 -9.73
CA GLU A 247 -16.70 4.04 -8.81
C GLU A 247 -15.95 3.64 -7.52
N GLN A 248 -16.28 2.49 -6.94
CA GLN A 248 -15.57 1.99 -5.75
C GLN A 248 -14.09 1.72 -6.03
N VAL A 249 -13.78 1.06 -7.15
CA VAL A 249 -12.40 0.77 -7.56
C VAL A 249 -11.62 2.07 -7.79
N ARG A 250 -12.23 3.06 -8.46
CA ARG A 250 -11.63 4.39 -8.64
C ARG A 250 -11.27 5.02 -7.30
N ILE A 251 -12.22 5.07 -6.37
CA ILE A 251 -11.98 5.71 -5.07
C ILE A 251 -10.87 4.97 -4.32
N GLN A 252 -10.85 3.65 -4.35
CA GLN A 252 -9.82 2.86 -3.69
C GLN A 252 -8.42 3.15 -4.26
N ALA A 253 -8.28 3.16 -5.59
CA ALA A 253 -7.04 3.53 -6.27
C ALA A 253 -6.55 4.94 -5.88
N THR A 254 -7.45 5.92 -5.92
CA THR A 254 -7.13 7.31 -5.54
C THR A 254 -6.71 7.40 -4.08
N LEU A 255 -7.40 6.71 -3.17
CA LEU A 255 -7.07 6.75 -1.75
C LEU A 255 -5.69 6.16 -1.46
N TYR A 256 -5.34 5.01 -2.04
CA TYR A 256 -4.00 4.45 -1.88
C TYR A 256 -2.91 5.39 -2.39
N CYS A 257 -3.12 5.98 -3.58
CA CYS A 257 -2.19 6.96 -4.13
C CYS A 257 -2.03 8.18 -3.20
N LEU A 258 -3.12 8.73 -2.67
CA LEU A 258 -3.06 9.89 -1.76
C LEU A 258 -2.39 9.54 -0.43
N VAL A 259 -2.64 8.36 0.11
CA VAL A 259 -1.97 7.87 1.33
C VAL A 259 -0.46 7.81 1.11
N TYR A 260 -0.01 7.14 0.05
CA TYR A 260 1.40 7.03 -0.30
C TYR A 260 2.05 8.42 -0.46
N TRP A 261 1.46 9.30 -1.26
CA TRP A 261 1.99 10.65 -1.46
C TRP A 261 2.07 11.45 -0.16
N ASN A 262 1.04 11.39 0.70
CA ASN A 262 1.06 12.08 1.98
C ASN A 262 2.16 11.56 2.91
N THR A 263 2.50 10.27 2.86
CA THR A 263 3.59 9.71 3.68
C THR A 263 4.98 10.08 3.19
N PHE A 264 5.16 10.24 1.87
CA PHE A 264 6.47 10.51 1.26
C PHE A 264 6.77 11.98 0.97
N ILE A 265 5.75 12.85 0.87
CA ILE A 265 5.98 14.26 0.53
C ILE A 265 6.81 15.00 1.59
N TRP A 266 6.59 14.73 2.87
CA TRP A 266 7.30 15.38 3.97
C TRP A 266 8.80 15.05 4.03
N PRO A 267 9.21 13.77 4.05
CA PRO A 267 10.63 13.43 3.99
C PRO A 267 11.28 13.88 2.67
N PHE A 268 10.54 13.87 1.55
CA PHE A 268 11.06 14.39 0.28
C PHE A 268 11.37 15.88 0.35
N ILE A 269 10.47 16.71 0.90
CA ILE A 269 10.74 18.15 1.12
C ILE A 269 11.94 18.31 2.06
N GLY A 270 12.02 17.52 3.14
CA GLY A 270 13.15 17.58 4.08
C GLY A 270 14.48 17.27 3.41
N LEU A 271 14.49 16.24 2.56
CA LEU A 271 15.66 15.84 1.79
C LEU A 271 16.07 16.87 0.74
N VAL A 272 15.10 17.50 0.05
CA VAL A 272 15.37 18.60 -0.88
C VAL A 272 15.99 19.78 -0.13
N LEU A 273 15.42 20.19 1.01
CA LEU A 273 15.97 21.26 1.83
C LEU A 273 17.38 20.95 2.34
N ALA A 274 17.62 19.71 2.78
CA ALA A 274 18.94 19.26 3.20
C ALA A 274 19.93 19.25 2.03
N SER A 275 19.51 18.90 0.82
CA SER A 275 20.38 18.90 -0.37
C SER A 275 20.76 20.29 -0.89
N LEU A 276 20.03 21.33 -0.48
CA LEU A 276 20.31 22.72 -0.83
C LEU A 276 21.32 23.38 0.09
N HIS A 277 21.65 22.75 1.23
CA HIS A 277 22.51 23.31 2.26
C HIS A 277 23.68 22.37 2.54
N ASN A 278 24.83 22.91 2.94
CA ASN A 278 25.95 22.08 3.37
C ASN A 278 25.61 21.37 4.70
N THR A 279 26.35 20.33 5.08
CA THR A 279 25.99 19.52 6.25
C THR A 279 26.00 20.34 7.53
N ARG A 280 26.96 21.27 7.68
CA ARG A 280 27.01 22.21 8.82
C ARG A 280 25.78 23.11 8.92
N GLU A 281 25.31 23.63 7.79
CA GLU A 281 24.10 24.45 7.74
C GLU A 281 22.86 23.62 8.06
N SER A 282 22.80 22.39 7.55
CA SER A 282 21.74 21.43 7.87
C SER A 282 21.66 21.09 9.36
N LEU A 283 22.80 21.00 10.06
CA LEU A 283 22.85 20.87 11.52
C LEU A 283 22.31 22.11 12.23
N ALA A 284 22.72 23.31 11.81
CA ALA A 284 22.23 24.56 12.39
C ALA A 284 20.73 24.80 12.16
N MET A 285 20.17 24.27 11.07
CA MET A 285 18.77 24.42 10.70
C MET A 285 17.82 23.55 11.53
N GLN A 286 18.27 22.43 12.11
CA GLN A 286 17.36 21.48 12.76
C GLN A 286 16.58 22.06 13.94
N THR A 287 17.16 23.04 14.64
CA THR A 287 16.53 23.71 15.78
C THR A 287 15.63 24.87 15.34
N GLN A 288 15.67 25.27 14.06
CA GLN A 288 14.81 26.32 13.55
C GLN A 288 13.35 25.83 13.46
N PRO A 289 12.35 26.71 13.73
CA PRO A 289 10.95 26.30 13.78
C PRO A 289 10.43 25.62 12.50
N GLY A 290 10.89 26.06 11.32
CA GLY A 290 10.47 25.52 10.03
C GLY A 290 10.92 24.07 9.81
N PRO A 291 12.24 23.79 9.78
CA PRO A 291 12.79 22.43 9.67
C PRO A 291 12.30 21.50 10.78
N TYR A 292 12.14 22.00 12.02
CA TYR A 292 11.58 21.21 13.11
C TYR A 292 10.12 20.82 12.84
N ALA A 293 9.27 21.74 12.38
CA ALA A 293 7.89 21.41 11.99
C ALA A 293 7.84 20.36 10.87
N LEU A 294 8.76 20.43 9.92
CA LEU A 294 8.88 19.43 8.86
C LEU A 294 9.31 18.06 9.38
N GLN A 295 10.23 18.01 10.36
CA GLN A 295 10.57 16.78 11.06
C GLN A 295 9.36 16.21 11.81
N VAL A 296 8.59 17.04 12.53
CA VAL A 296 7.35 16.62 13.19
C VAL A 296 6.37 15.99 12.20
N LEU A 297 6.14 16.64 11.05
CA LEU A 297 5.26 16.11 10.01
C LEU A 297 5.79 14.79 9.42
N THR A 298 7.10 14.70 9.19
CA THR A 298 7.74 13.46 8.73
C THR A 298 7.51 12.34 9.75
N TRP A 299 7.76 12.59 11.03
CA TRP A 299 7.60 11.61 12.11
C TRP A 299 6.16 11.22 12.41
N ILE A 300 5.18 12.03 12.00
CA ILE A 300 3.77 11.67 12.05
C ILE A 300 3.37 10.84 10.83
N PHE A 301 3.69 11.30 9.63
CA PHE A 301 3.08 10.76 8.40
C PHE A 301 3.88 9.63 7.75
N LEU A 302 5.21 9.65 7.81
CA LEU A 302 6.05 8.60 7.23
C LEU A 302 5.69 7.20 7.78
N PRO A 303 5.66 6.99 9.10
CA PRO A 303 5.29 5.68 9.63
C PRO A 303 3.82 5.33 9.38
N LEU A 304 2.89 6.29 9.31
CA LEU A 304 1.44 6.05 9.35
C LEU A 304 0.86 5.31 8.13
N GLN A 305 1.66 5.01 7.11
CA GLN A 305 1.20 4.45 5.85
C GLN A 305 0.37 3.16 6.02
N GLY A 306 0.84 2.21 6.83
CA GLY A 306 0.16 0.94 7.07
C GLY A 306 -1.21 1.09 7.74
N ALA A 307 -1.34 2.05 8.66
CA ALA A 307 -2.61 2.36 9.32
C ALA A 307 -3.62 2.96 8.32
N LEU A 308 -3.16 3.90 7.49
CA LEU A 308 -3.99 4.51 6.46
C LEU A 308 -4.40 3.49 5.39
N ASN A 309 -3.47 2.66 4.94
CA ASN A 309 -3.73 1.55 4.01
C ASN A 309 -4.77 0.58 4.58
N PHE A 310 -4.75 0.29 5.88
CA PHE A 310 -5.75 -0.56 6.53
C PHE A 310 -7.16 0.01 6.42
N PHE A 311 -7.32 1.31 6.67
CA PHE A 311 -8.62 1.97 6.52
C PHE A 311 -9.09 1.99 5.06
N VAL A 312 -8.19 2.17 4.10
CA VAL A 312 -8.52 2.11 2.67
C VAL A 312 -8.95 0.69 2.28
N TYR A 313 -8.21 -0.33 2.72
CA TYR A 313 -8.49 -1.73 2.40
C TYR A 313 -9.82 -2.23 2.95
N THR A 314 -10.11 -1.90 4.21
CA THR A 314 -11.31 -2.37 4.91
C THR A 314 -12.55 -1.51 4.63
N ARG A 315 -12.41 -0.37 3.94
CA ARG A 315 -13.48 0.61 3.69
C ARG A 315 -14.74 0.01 3.10
N THR A 316 -14.63 -0.80 2.05
CA THR A 316 -15.80 -1.36 1.33
C THR A 316 -16.59 -2.30 2.25
N LYS A 317 -15.90 -3.27 2.88
CA LYS A 317 -16.49 -4.19 3.87
C LYS A 317 -17.10 -3.43 5.05
N ALA A 318 -16.41 -2.43 5.58
CA ALA A 318 -16.90 -1.62 6.70
C ALA A 318 -18.18 -0.82 6.33
N GLN A 319 -18.27 -0.32 5.09
CA GLN A 319 -19.48 0.34 4.59
C GLN A 319 -20.65 -0.63 4.42
N GLU A 320 -20.41 -1.85 3.98
CA GLU A 320 -21.46 -2.89 3.87
C GLU A 320 -21.99 -3.29 5.25
N TRP A 321 -21.09 -3.51 6.21
CA TRP A 321 -21.46 -3.74 7.61
C TRP A 321 -22.24 -2.56 8.21
N ARG A 322 -21.84 -1.32 7.89
CA ARG A 322 -22.57 -0.13 8.34
C ARG A 322 -23.99 -0.06 7.78
N LYS A 323 -24.21 -0.50 6.54
CA LYS A 323 -25.55 -0.60 5.92
C LYS A 323 -26.38 -1.71 6.54
N ALA A 324 -25.77 -2.84 6.87
CA ALA A 324 -26.44 -3.98 7.49
C ALA A 324 -26.82 -3.72 8.96
N ALA A 325 -25.99 -3.00 9.70
CA ALA A 325 -26.15 -2.76 11.14
C ALA A 325 -25.95 -1.28 11.52
N PRO A 326 -26.87 -0.36 11.14
CA PRO A 326 -26.69 1.08 11.33
C PRO A 326 -26.63 1.54 12.78
N GLN A 327 -27.14 0.74 13.72
CA GLN A 327 -27.13 1.06 15.16
C GLN A 327 -25.81 0.67 15.86
N GLN A 328 -24.96 -0.15 15.22
CA GLN A 328 -23.72 -0.63 15.84
C GLN A 328 -22.61 0.41 15.74
N SER A 329 -21.66 0.38 16.69
CA SER A 329 -20.51 1.28 16.70
C SER A 329 -19.47 0.90 15.63
N TRP A 330 -18.62 1.85 15.22
CA TRP A 330 -17.54 1.59 14.27
C TRP A 330 -16.53 0.55 14.77
N ILE A 331 -16.24 0.55 16.07
CA ILE A 331 -15.34 -0.44 16.69
C ILE A 331 -15.91 -1.85 16.52
N TRP A 332 -17.22 -2.02 16.74
CA TRP A 332 -17.89 -3.29 16.52
C TRP A 332 -17.81 -3.70 15.04
N ILE A 333 -18.03 -2.77 14.11
CA ILE A 333 -17.93 -3.03 12.66
C ILE A 333 -16.51 -3.50 12.28
N TYR A 334 -15.46 -2.79 12.68
CA TYR A 334 -14.08 -3.17 12.36
C TYR A 334 -13.70 -4.51 13.00
N ARG A 335 -14.23 -4.83 14.19
CA ARG A 335 -14.07 -6.16 14.79
C ARG A 335 -14.68 -7.25 13.91
N GLN A 336 -15.86 -7.02 13.34
CA GLN A 336 -16.48 -7.98 12.40
C GLN A 336 -15.69 -8.13 11.09
N VAL A 337 -15.16 -7.02 10.56
CA VAL A 337 -14.31 -7.05 9.36
C VAL A 337 -13.04 -7.86 9.62
N LEU A 338 -12.40 -7.66 10.78
CA LEU A 338 -11.20 -8.39 11.18
C LEU A 338 -11.48 -9.87 11.44
N SER A 339 -12.61 -10.23 12.05
CA SER A 339 -12.98 -11.64 12.25
C SER A 339 -13.32 -12.37 10.94
N SER A 340 -13.42 -11.64 9.82
CA SER A 340 -13.86 -12.19 8.54
C SER A 340 -15.25 -12.82 8.63
N THR A 341 -16.11 -12.31 9.52
CA THR A 341 -17.49 -12.80 9.64
C THR A 341 -18.22 -12.47 8.34
N GLU A 342 -19.00 -13.43 7.84
CA GLU A 342 -19.91 -13.17 6.72
C GLU A 342 -20.91 -12.08 7.09
N LEU A 343 -21.23 -11.21 6.13
CA LEU A 343 -22.29 -10.24 6.30
C LEU A 343 -23.59 -10.98 6.62
N PRO A 344 -24.42 -10.51 7.57
CA PRO A 344 -25.73 -11.09 7.79
C PRO A 344 -26.47 -11.00 6.46
N ARG A 345 -26.66 -12.15 5.78
CA ARG A 345 -27.51 -12.19 4.59
C ARG A 345 -28.81 -11.57 5.04
N LYS A 346 -29.23 -10.47 4.40
CA LYS A 346 -30.58 -9.94 4.61
C LYS A 346 -31.45 -11.15 4.41
N ALA A 347 -32.07 -11.66 5.48
CA ALA A 347 -32.98 -12.79 5.40
C ALA A 347 -33.86 -12.40 4.24
N SER A 348 -33.69 -13.09 3.10
CA SER A 348 -34.41 -12.75 1.90
C SER A 348 -35.82 -12.65 2.41
N THR A 349 -36.44 -11.48 2.29
CA THR A 349 -37.86 -11.39 2.55
C THR A 349 -38.41 -12.29 1.48
N THR A 350 -38.47 -13.58 1.81
CA THR A 350 -39.10 -14.63 1.07
C THR A 350 -40.45 -14.00 0.98
N ARG A 351 -40.73 -13.41 -0.19
CA ARG A 351 -42.07 -13.18 -0.65
C ARG A 351 -42.65 -14.56 -0.45
N SER A 352 -43.28 -14.76 0.70
CA SER A 352 -44.27 -15.77 0.90
C SER A 352 -45.17 -15.51 -0.28
N PHE A 353 -44.91 -16.28 -1.33
CA PHE A 353 -45.66 -16.30 -2.54
C PHE A 353 -47.02 -16.69 -1.97
N VAL A 354 -47.86 -15.67 -1.78
CA VAL A 354 -49.24 -15.87 -1.45
C VAL A 354 -49.70 -16.73 -2.60
N LEU A 355 -49.81 -18.03 -2.33
CA LEU A 355 -50.62 -18.96 -3.08
C LEU A 355 -52.02 -18.36 -3.04
N GLN A 356 -52.27 -17.38 -3.91
CA GLN A 356 -53.59 -17.09 -4.41
C GLN A 356 -53.95 -18.30 -5.25
N SER A 357 -54.41 -19.32 -4.54
CA SER A 357 -55.58 -20.11 -4.91
C SER A 357 -56.45 -19.30 -5.87
N ASN A 358 -56.47 -19.68 -7.14
CA ASN A 358 -57.62 -19.47 -8.01
C ASN A 358 -57.64 -20.54 -9.10
N ASN A 359 -58.41 -21.59 -8.78
CA ASN A 359 -59.30 -22.41 -9.59
C ASN A 359 -58.90 -22.92 -11.00
N PRO A 360 -59.24 -24.20 -11.28
CA PRO A 360 -59.14 -24.77 -12.62
C PRO A 360 -60.31 -24.27 -13.47
N THR A 361 -60.03 -23.70 -14.64
CA THR A 361 -61.04 -23.61 -15.70
C THR A 361 -60.50 -24.27 -16.95
N THR A 362 -61.03 -25.46 -17.16
CA THR A 362 -61.07 -26.27 -18.37
C THR A 362 -61.34 -25.44 -19.62
N THR A 363 -60.42 -25.45 -20.59
CA THR A 363 -60.80 -25.33 -22.01
C THR A 363 -59.90 -26.21 -22.87
N LYS A 364 -60.54 -27.20 -23.49
CA LYS A 364 -60.01 -28.17 -24.45
C LYS A 364 -59.86 -27.56 -25.85
N ASN A 365 -58.89 -28.11 -26.59
CA ASN A 365 -58.77 -28.19 -28.06
C ASN A 365 -58.45 -26.85 -28.77
N THR A 366 -57.50 -26.77 -29.72
CA THR A 366 -57.41 -27.57 -30.97
C THR A 366 -56.02 -27.39 -31.62
N THR A 367 -55.50 -28.45 -32.25
CA THR A 367 -54.69 -28.56 -33.52
C THR A 367 -54.04 -27.31 -34.14
N ALA A 368 -52.96 -27.32 -34.92
CA ALA A 368 -51.96 -28.25 -35.45
C ALA A 368 -51.11 -27.40 -36.46
N ALA A 369 -49.88 -27.81 -36.76
CA ALA A 369 -48.98 -27.24 -37.81
C ALA A 369 -48.45 -25.80 -37.50
N GLU A 370 -47.21 -25.38 -37.76
CA GLU A 370 -46.16 -25.73 -38.71
C GLU A 370 -44.79 -25.62 -38.00
N GLN A 371 -43.92 -26.62 -38.05
CA GLN A 371 -42.75 -26.65 -38.95
C GLN A 371 -42.13 -25.29 -39.32
N ASN A 372 -41.04 -24.92 -38.64
CA ASN A 372 -39.87 -24.30 -39.26
C ASN A 372 -38.67 -24.34 -38.31
N LEU A 373 -37.97 -25.49 -38.29
CA LEU A 373 -36.60 -25.60 -37.80
C LEU A 373 -35.67 -25.40 -38.99
N ASN A 374 -34.86 -24.34 -38.96
CA ASN A 374 -33.47 -24.30 -39.44
C ASN A 374 -32.90 -22.90 -39.24
N ASN A 375 -32.41 -22.63 -38.03
CA ASN A 375 -31.40 -21.59 -37.81
C ASN A 375 -30.27 -22.21 -36.98
N PRO A 376 -29.01 -22.16 -37.45
CA PRO A 376 -27.88 -22.63 -36.67
C PRO A 376 -27.65 -21.71 -35.46
N PRO A 377 -27.26 -22.23 -34.29
CA PRO A 377 -26.96 -21.41 -33.14
C PRO A 377 -25.68 -20.61 -33.40
N SER A 378 -25.82 -19.29 -33.54
CA SER A 378 -24.70 -18.37 -33.36
C SER A 378 -24.25 -18.48 -31.90
N LYS A 379 -23.05 -19.03 -31.68
CA LYS A 379 -22.32 -18.87 -30.42
C LYS A 379 -22.05 -17.38 -30.21
N ALA A 380 -22.95 -16.73 -29.47
CA ALA A 380 -22.70 -15.45 -28.86
C ALA A 380 -22.14 -15.74 -27.45
N ASP A 381 -20.85 -15.47 -27.29
CA ASP A 381 -20.15 -15.49 -26.02
C ASP A 381 -20.62 -14.28 -25.18
N ASP A 382 -21.79 -14.39 -24.58
CA ASP A 382 -22.24 -13.51 -23.49
C ASP A 382 -21.92 -14.15 -22.14
N GLU A 383 -20.63 -14.25 -21.83
CA GLU A 383 -20.16 -14.50 -20.46
C GLU A 383 -19.95 -13.15 -19.76
N ILE A 384 -21.07 -12.63 -19.24
CA ILE A 384 -21.15 -11.38 -18.48
C ILE A 384 -20.47 -11.58 -17.13
N LEU A 385 -19.58 -10.62 -16.81
CA LEU A 385 -18.81 -10.46 -15.57
C LEU A 385 -19.67 -10.49 -14.29
N GLY A 386 -19.98 -11.68 -13.81
CA GLY A 386 -20.17 -11.95 -12.39
C GLY A 386 -18.82 -12.17 -11.74
N TYR A 387 -18.51 -11.44 -10.67
CA TYR A 387 -17.66 -12.05 -9.65
C TYR A 387 -18.56 -13.10 -9.00
N PRO A 388 -18.19 -14.38 -9.00
CA PRO A 388 -18.91 -15.34 -8.19
C PRO A 388 -18.82 -14.88 -6.74
N SER A 389 -19.97 -14.80 -6.06
CA SER A 389 -19.98 -15.06 -4.63
C SER A 389 -19.32 -16.42 -4.43
N VAL A 390 -18.31 -16.48 -3.59
CA VAL A 390 -17.46 -17.66 -3.34
C VAL A 390 -18.23 -18.70 -2.50
N ASP A 391 -19.41 -19.12 -2.97
CA ASP A 391 -20.30 -20.06 -2.26
C ASP A 391 -20.82 -21.21 -3.15
N ASP A 392 -20.38 -21.35 -4.42
CA ASP A 392 -20.79 -22.47 -5.28
C ASP A 392 -19.63 -22.97 -6.17
N CYS A 393 -18.54 -23.40 -5.53
CA CYS A 393 -17.47 -24.18 -6.17
C CYS A 393 -17.00 -25.29 -5.22
N ASP A 394 -17.92 -26.13 -4.77
CA ASP A 394 -17.60 -27.51 -4.43
C ASP A 394 -18.47 -28.39 -5.32
N GLU A 395 -17.88 -29.46 -5.84
CA GLU A 395 -18.55 -30.49 -6.64
C GLU A 395 -18.67 -30.18 -8.15
N PHE A 396 -17.55 -30.12 -8.89
CA PHE A 396 -17.42 -30.83 -10.19
C PHE A 396 -15.99 -30.73 -10.76
N ALA A 397 -15.39 -31.92 -10.99
CA ALA A 397 -14.22 -32.26 -11.80
C ALA A 397 -12.81 -31.93 -11.27
N CYS A 398 -11.77 -32.77 -11.35
CA CYS A 398 -11.53 -34.14 -11.83
C CYS A 398 -10.03 -34.37 -11.48
N GLU A 399 -9.55 -35.47 -10.89
CA GLU A 399 -9.49 -36.84 -11.43
C GLU A 399 -8.85 -36.89 -12.85
N ASN A 400 -7.54 -37.11 -12.89
CA ASN A 400 -6.75 -37.82 -13.92
C ASN A 400 -5.34 -37.22 -14.07
N HIS A 401 -4.34 -37.92 -13.52
CA HIS A 401 -3.03 -38.07 -14.16
C HIS A 401 -2.31 -39.29 -13.54
N GLU A 402 -2.54 -40.46 -14.16
CA GLU A 402 -1.59 -41.58 -14.25
C GLU A 402 -1.12 -41.69 -15.71
N ALA A 403 0.11 -42.20 -15.89
CA ALA A 403 0.91 -42.31 -17.13
C ALA A 403 1.48 -40.96 -17.63
N GLU A 404 2.78 -40.74 -17.78
CA GLU A 404 3.89 -41.57 -18.32
C GLU A 404 5.23 -41.33 -17.60
#